data_AF-A0A496ZYK5-F1
#
_entry.id   AF-A0A496ZYK5-F1
#
_cell.length_a   1.000
_cell.length_b   1.000
_cell.length_c   1.000
_cell.angle_alpha   90.00
_cell.angle_beta   90.00
_cell.angle_gamma   90.00
#
_symmetry.space_group_name_H-M   'P 1'
#
loop_
_entity.id
_entity.type
_entity.pdbx_description
1 polymer ?
#
loop_
_entity_poly.entity_id
_entity_poly.type
_entity_poly.pdbx_seq_one_letter_code
_entity_poly.pdbx_strand_id
1 'polypeptide(L)'
;MGIVTGVTNENHSDRQVNYAINEQRIAQQLIARNLPGLFELLLHLKGITLDQRYTLRWLYAVGGQSVIYLAESPGSRWAIVKLAFLPYHRPAYISIEDIHKARQRLEREAHLLQRFRGTPLPEFYELIYAPNPLHSSA
;
A
#
# COMPACT_ATOMS: atom_id res chain seq x y z
N MET A 1 2.75 -7.67 5.40
CA MET A 1 3.86 -7.76 4.43
C MET A 1 3.65 -6.74 3.33
N GLY A 2 4.70 -6.00 2.94
CA GLY A 2 4.61 -4.99 1.88
C GLY A 2 5.94 -4.68 1.22
N ILE A 3 5.90 -4.18 -0.02
CA ILE A 3 7.06 -3.74 -0.79
C ILE A 3 7.20 -2.25 -0.63
N VAL A 4 8.43 -1.77 -0.44
CA VAL A 4 8.74 -0.34 -0.38
C VAL A 4 9.60 0.10 -1.56
N THR A 5 9.20 1.19 -2.22
CA THR A 5 9.97 1.80 -3.32
C THR A 5 10.17 3.30 -3.14
N GLY A 6 11.23 3.85 -3.72
CA GLY A 6 11.53 5.29 -3.66
C GLY A 6 10.61 6.19 -4.48
N VAL A 7 10.51 7.47 -4.09
CA VAL A 7 9.81 8.53 -4.83
C VAL A 7 10.78 9.68 -5.10
N THR A 8 10.79 10.22 -6.32
CA THR A 8 11.57 11.40 -6.69
C THR A 8 11.01 12.69 -6.05
N ASN A 9 11.92 13.55 -5.57
CA ASN A 9 11.59 14.80 -4.86
C ASN A 9 11.03 15.87 -5.81
N GLU A 10 9.75 16.17 -5.70
CA GLU A 10 9.11 17.35 -6.33
C GLU A 10 8.16 18.02 -5.31
N ASN A 11 7.88 19.31 -5.52
CA ASN A 11 7.31 20.28 -4.56
C ASN A 11 6.12 19.81 -3.70
N HIS A 12 6.15 20.19 -2.42
CA HIS A 12 5.37 19.59 -1.33
C HIS A 12 3.94 20.11 -1.16
N SER A 13 3.67 21.38 -1.49
CA SER A 13 2.36 22.04 -1.29
C SER A 13 1.32 21.58 -2.32
N ASP A 14 1.70 21.51 -3.59
CA ASP A 14 0.79 21.07 -4.68
C ASP A 14 0.45 19.58 -4.56
N ARG A 15 1.31 18.79 -3.93
CA ARG A 15 1.11 17.36 -3.70
C ARG A 15 -0.04 17.07 -2.73
N GLN A 16 -0.19 17.84 -1.65
CA GLN A 16 -1.23 17.58 -0.65
C GLN A 16 -2.65 17.73 -1.21
N VAL A 17 -2.90 18.78 -2.00
CA VAL A 17 -4.19 19.01 -2.67
C VAL A 17 -4.48 17.88 -3.67
N ASN A 18 -3.46 17.48 -4.45
CA ASN A 18 -3.59 16.39 -5.41
C ASN A 18 -3.88 15.03 -4.76
N TYR A 19 -3.34 14.76 -3.57
CA TYR A 19 -3.62 13.52 -2.84
C TYR A 19 -5.05 13.46 -2.32
N ALA A 20 -5.58 14.57 -1.78
CA ALA A 20 -6.97 14.62 -1.32
C ALA A 20 -7.95 14.39 -2.48
N ILE A 21 -7.71 14.99 -3.65
CA ILE A 21 -8.51 14.75 -4.86
C ILE A 21 -8.41 13.30 -5.31
N ASN A 22 -7.21 12.71 -5.24
CA ASN A 22 -7.00 11.31 -5.62
C ASN A 22 -7.74 10.34 -4.69
N GLU A 23 -7.74 10.59 -3.37
CA GLU A 23 -8.49 9.80 -2.40
C GLU A 23 -10.01 9.84 -2.68
N GLN A 24 -10.56 11.01 -3.04
CA GLN A 24 -11.96 11.11 -3.46
C GLN A 24 -12.27 10.29 -4.72
N ARG A 25 -11.36 10.29 -5.71
CA ARG A 25 -11.50 9.46 -6.90
C ARG A 25 -11.47 7.96 -6.54
N ILE A 26 -10.60 7.56 -5.63
CA ILE A 26 -10.54 6.17 -5.15
C ILE A 26 -11.86 5.79 -4.46
N ALA A 27 -12.41 6.66 -3.62
CA ALA A 27 -13.71 6.43 -2.98
C ALA A 27 -14.81 6.14 -4.02
N GLN A 28 -14.92 6.98 -5.05
CA GLN A 28 -15.89 6.81 -6.14
C GLN A 28 -15.69 5.48 -6.89
N GLN A 29 -14.43 5.10 -7.16
CA GLN A 29 -14.12 3.82 -7.82
C GLN A 29 -14.53 2.61 -6.96
N LEU A 30 -14.34 2.68 -5.65
CA LEU A 30 -14.71 1.60 -4.72
C LEU A 30 -16.23 1.46 -4.59
N ILE A 31 -16.95 2.59 -4.55
CA ILE A 31 -18.42 2.62 -4.59
C ILE A 31 -18.93 1.96 -5.88
N ALA A 32 -18.36 2.34 -7.04
CA ALA A 32 -18.74 1.75 -8.33
C ALA A 32 -18.47 0.23 -8.41
N ARG A 33 -17.52 -0.28 -7.63
CA ARG A 33 -17.20 -1.72 -7.51
C ARG A 33 -18.06 -2.46 -6.48
N ASN A 34 -19.07 -1.79 -5.90
CA ASN A 34 -19.92 -2.33 -4.85
C ASN A 34 -19.12 -2.81 -3.61
N LEU A 35 -18.12 -2.02 -3.21
CA LEU A 35 -17.29 -2.25 -2.02
C LEU A 35 -17.50 -1.11 -1.00
N PRO A 36 -18.72 -0.94 -0.44
CA PRO A 36 -18.99 0.10 0.55
C PRO A 36 -18.23 -0.18 1.87
N GLY A 37 -17.81 0.86 2.60
CA GLY A 37 -17.07 0.73 3.86
C GLY A 37 -15.57 0.40 3.68
N LEU A 38 -15.18 -0.06 2.48
CA LEU A 38 -13.80 -0.39 2.15
C LEU A 38 -12.93 0.87 2.22
N PHE A 39 -13.40 1.97 1.64
CA PHE A 39 -12.65 3.21 1.57
C PHE A 39 -12.35 3.78 2.96
N GLU A 40 -13.35 3.78 3.84
CA GLU A 40 -13.26 4.23 5.21
C GLU A 40 -12.23 3.40 5.99
N LEU A 41 -12.25 2.07 5.84
CA LEU A 41 -11.24 1.20 6.45
C LEU A 41 -9.83 1.52 5.96
N LEU A 42 -9.65 1.75 4.66
CA LEU A 42 -8.36 2.13 4.10
C LEU A 42 -7.89 3.49 4.63
N LEU A 43 -8.80 4.46 4.77
CA LEU A 43 -8.45 5.76 5.37
C LEU A 43 -8.02 5.63 6.84
N HIS A 44 -8.62 4.71 7.61
CA HIS A 44 -8.20 4.45 8.99
C HIS A 44 -6.76 3.94 9.12
N LEU A 45 -6.16 3.44 8.04
CA LEU A 45 -4.76 3.01 8.06
C LEU A 45 -3.77 4.17 7.98
N LYS A 46 -4.22 5.39 7.65
CA LYS A 46 -3.37 6.58 7.61
C LYS A 46 -2.86 6.87 9.02
N GLY A 47 -1.56 7.12 9.14
CA GLY A 47 -0.86 7.33 10.41
C GLY A 47 -0.26 6.06 11.01
N ILE A 48 -0.63 4.86 10.53
CA ILE A 48 0.01 3.62 11.00
C ILE A 48 1.47 3.59 10.54
N THR A 49 2.37 3.24 11.46
CA THR A 49 3.78 3.01 11.17
C THR A 49 4.04 1.51 10.98
N LEU A 50 4.46 1.14 9.77
CA LEU A 50 4.87 -0.23 9.45
C LEU A 50 6.34 -0.44 9.78
N ASP A 51 6.60 -1.53 10.51
CA ASP A 51 7.95 -1.95 10.90
C ASP A 51 8.77 -0.82 11.57
N GLN A 52 8.06 0.04 12.31
CA GLN A 52 8.60 1.20 13.03
C GLN A 52 9.34 2.24 12.15
N ARG A 53 9.24 2.12 10.82
CA ARG A 53 10.03 2.92 9.87
C ARG A 53 9.16 3.70 8.88
N TYR A 54 8.04 3.13 8.45
CA TYR A 54 7.25 3.69 7.35
C TYR A 54 5.87 4.10 7.81
N THR A 55 5.63 5.40 7.94
CA THR A 55 4.32 5.93 8.35
C THR A 55 3.45 6.16 7.13
N LEU A 56 2.33 5.44 7.03
CA LEU A 56 1.38 5.59 5.93
C LEU A 56 0.75 6.98 5.99
N ARG A 57 0.85 7.77 4.92
CA ARG A 57 0.34 9.16 4.91
C ARG A 57 -0.88 9.33 4.03
N TRP A 58 -0.85 8.84 2.80
CA TRP A 58 -1.97 9.00 1.85
C TRP A 58 -2.25 7.72 1.09
N LEU A 59 -3.53 7.42 0.90
CA LEU A 59 -3.95 6.33 0.04
C LEU A 59 -3.71 6.73 -1.42
N TYR A 60 -2.78 6.05 -2.09
CA TYR A 60 -2.34 6.40 -3.43
C TYR A 60 -3.13 5.65 -4.51
N ALA A 61 -3.38 4.35 -4.33
CA ALA A 61 -4.17 3.55 -5.26
C ALA A 61 -4.73 2.28 -4.63
N VAL A 62 -5.84 1.78 -5.19
CA VAL A 62 -6.44 0.49 -4.81
C VAL A 62 -6.65 -0.36 -6.07
N GLY A 63 -5.82 -1.39 -6.21
CA GLY A 63 -5.93 -2.40 -7.26
C GLY A 63 -6.74 -3.62 -6.81
N GLY A 64 -6.96 -4.57 -7.73
CA GLY A 64 -7.65 -5.82 -7.40
C GLY A 64 -6.86 -6.77 -6.49
N GLN A 65 -5.55 -6.56 -6.35
CA GLN A 65 -4.64 -7.45 -5.59
C GLN A 65 -3.77 -6.72 -4.57
N SER A 66 -3.73 -5.38 -4.60
CA SER A 66 -2.89 -4.60 -3.71
C SER A 66 -3.47 -3.22 -3.43
N VAL A 67 -3.14 -2.71 -2.25
CA VAL A 67 -3.36 -1.32 -1.86
C VAL A 67 -2.01 -0.62 -1.83
N ILE A 68 -1.96 0.61 -2.33
CA ILE A 68 -0.74 1.40 -2.44
C ILE A 68 -0.91 2.66 -1.59
N TYR A 69 0.05 2.90 -0.71
CA TYR A 69 0.15 4.11 0.10
C TYR A 69 1.40 4.89 -0.25
N LEU A 70 1.28 6.21 -0.20
CA LEU A 70 2.44 7.06 -0.02
C LEU A 70 2.75 7.10 1.48
N ALA A 71 3.99 6.80 1.84
CA ALA A 71 4.47 6.71 3.20
C ALA A 71 5.69 7.60 3.41
N GLU A 72 5.83 8.09 4.63
CA GLU A 72 7.03 8.76 5.09
C GLU A 72 7.99 7.72 5.68
N SER A 73 9.22 7.71 5.19
CA SER A 73 10.30 6.85 5.67
C SER A 73 11.24 7.61 6.62
N PRO A 74 12.17 6.93 7.32
CA PRO A 74 13.11 7.61 8.22
C PRO A 74 13.93 8.69 7.49
N GLY A 75 14.08 9.84 8.12
CA GLY A 75 14.72 11.01 7.49
C GLY A 75 13.82 11.78 6.53
N SER A 76 12.49 11.69 6.69
CA SER A 76 11.46 12.43 5.96
C SER A 76 11.52 12.29 4.44
N ARG A 77 12.01 11.13 3.98
CA ARG A 77 11.95 10.76 2.55
C ARG A 77 10.62 10.08 2.25
N TRP A 78 10.09 10.35 1.07
CA TRP A 78 8.87 9.71 0.60
C TRP A 78 9.14 8.34 0.00
N ALA A 79 8.28 7.39 0.32
CA ALA A 79 8.33 6.03 -0.20
C ALA A 79 6.92 5.55 -0.57
N ILE A 80 6.81 4.70 -1.57
CA ILE A 80 5.57 3.99 -1.87
C ILE A 80 5.59 2.65 -1.13
N VAL A 81 4.52 2.37 -0.39
CA VAL A 81 4.30 1.09 0.26
C VAL A 81 3.17 0.35 -0.45
N LYS A 82 3.47 -0.82 -1.00
CA LYS A 82 2.48 -1.73 -1.59
C LYS A 82 2.13 -2.84 -0.59
N LEU A 83 0.87 -2.91 -0.20
CA LEU A 83 0.32 -3.94 0.67
C LEU A 83 -0.53 -4.91 -0.13
N ALA A 84 -0.51 -6.19 0.24
CA ALA A 84 -1.45 -7.17 -0.33
C ALA A 84 -2.89 -6.81 0.04
N PHE A 85 -3.76 -6.75 -0.96
CA PHE A 85 -5.20 -6.59 -0.78
C PHE A 85 -5.81 -7.99 -0.66
N LEU A 86 -6.11 -8.38 0.57
CA LEU A 86 -6.91 -9.57 0.85
C LEU A 86 -8.37 -9.10 1.00
N PRO A 87 -9.38 -9.85 0.49
CA PRO A 87 -10.77 -9.42 0.48
C PRO A 87 -11.39 -9.41 1.90
N TYR A 88 -11.03 -8.42 2.69
CA TYR A 88 -11.41 -8.29 4.10
C TYR A 88 -12.88 -7.91 4.31
N HIS A 89 -13.57 -7.40 3.29
CA HIS A 89 -15.01 -7.19 3.29
C HIS A 89 -15.81 -8.51 3.30
N ARG A 90 -15.12 -9.64 3.13
CA ARG A 90 -15.65 -11.01 3.10
C ARG A 90 -14.69 -11.95 3.86
N PRO A 91 -14.47 -11.75 5.16
CA PRO A 91 -13.44 -12.48 5.91
C PRO A 91 -13.68 -14.00 5.91
N ALA A 92 -14.95 -14.43 5.87
CA ALA A 92 -15.34 -15.84 5.76
C ALA A 92 -14.85 -16.54 4.48
N TYR A 93 -14.39 -15.79 3.48
CA TYR A 93 -13.93 -16.30 2.19
C TYR A 93 -12.41 -16.26 2.03
N ILE A 94 -11.66 -15.79 3.04
CA ILE A 94 -10.20 -15.76 2.98
C ILE A 94 -9.65 -17.11 3.44
N SER A 95 -9.06 -17.86 2.51
CA SER A 95 -8.32 -19.07 2.88
C SER A 95 -6.88 -18.75 3.29
N ILE A 96 -6.27 -19.64 4.09
CA ILE A 96 -4.83 -19.60 4.39
C ILE A 96 -4.01 -19.61 3.08
N GLU A 97 -4.47 -20.35 2.07
CA GLU A 97 -3.83 -20.43 0.76
C GLU A 97 -3.82 -19.08 0.04
N ASP A 98 -4.89 -18.30 0.12
CA ASP A 98 -4.96 -16.95 -0.48
C ASP A 98 -3.94 -16.01 0.16
N ILE A 99 -3.77 -16.10 1.48
CA ILE A 99 -2.76 -15.34 2.23
C ILE A 99 -1.36 -15.74 1.76
N HIS A 100 -1.08 -17.04 1.63
CA HIS A 100 0.22 -17.51 1.14
C HIS A 100 0.49 -17.07 -0.31
N LYS A 101 -0.50 -17.19 -1.20
CA LYS A 101 -0.39 -16.74 -2.60
C LYS A 101 -0.12 -15.24 -2.68
N ALA A 102 -0.83 -14.44 -1.89
CA ALA A 102 -0.61 -13.00 -1.84
C ALA A 102 0.80 -12.65 -1.35
N ARG A 103 1.32 -13.36 -0.34
CA ARG A 103 2.71 -13.21 0.11
C ARG A 103 3.71 -13.56 -0.98
N GLN A 104 3.60 -14.76 -1.56
CA GLN A 104 4.50 -15.19 -2.62
C GLN A 104 4.53 -14.23 -3.81
N ARG A 105 3.41 -13.61 -4.16
CA ARG A 105 3.36 -12.58 -5.22
C ARG A 105 4.20 -11.36 -4.88
N LEU A 106 4.07 -10.81 -3.67
CA LEU A 106 4.87 -9.68 -3.23
C LEU A 106 6.36 -10.03 -3.13
N GLU A 107 6.71 -11.23 -2.67
CA GLU A 107 8.10 -11.71 -2.64
C GLU A 107 8.70 -11.79 -4.04
N ARG A 108 7.97 -12.36 -5.00
CA ARG A 108 8.41 -12.43 -6.40
C ARG A 108 8.59 -11.04 -7.01
N GLU A 109 7.66 -10.13 -6.74
CA GLU A 109 7.76 -8.75 -7.23
C GLU A 109 8.95 -7.99 -6.61
N ALA A 110 9.17 -8.13 -5.30
CA ALA A 110 10.34 -7.57 -4.63
C ALA A 110 11.65 -8.11 -5.22
N HIS A 111 11.72 -9.42 -5.45
CA HIS A 111 12.89 -10.06 -6.07
C HIS A 111 13.15 -9.56 -7.49
N LEU A 112 12.09 -9.35 -8.28
CA LEU A 112 12.21 -8.74 -9.61
C LEU A 112 12.75 -7.32 -9.52
N LEU A 113 12.14 -6.46 -8.70
CA LEU A 113 12.57 -5.07 -8.56
C LEU A 113 14.02 -4.97 -8.06
N GLN A 114 14.44 -5.86 -7.15
CA GLN A 114 15.82 -5.93 -6.68
C GLN A 114 16.80 -6.26 -7.82
N ARG A 115 16.45 -7.18 -8.72
CA ARG A 115 17.29 -7.55 -9.87
C ARG A 115 17.45 -6.43 -10.89
N PHE A 116 16.48 -5.52 -10.97
CA PHE A 116 16.50 -4.39 -11.89
C PHE A 116 16.93 -3.07 -11.22
N ARG A 117 17.68 -3.13 -10.10
CA ARG A 117 18.31 -1.93 -9.53
C ARG A 117 19.20 -1.23 -10.57
N GLY A 118 19.12 0.10 -10.62
CA GLY A 118 19.87 0.92 -11.58
C GLY A 118 19.25 1.01 -12.97
N THR A 119 18.04 0.46 -13.17
CA THR A 119 17.23 0.66 -14.38
C THR A 119 16.20 1.77 -14.17
N PRO A 120 15.47 2.23 -15.21
CA PRO A 120 14.36 3.18 -15.02
C PRO A 120 13.14 2.61 -14.28
N LEU A 121 13.19 1.36 -13.79
CA LEU A 121 12.14 0.81 -12.93
C LEU A 121 12.17 1.45 -11.53
N PRO A 122 11.05 1.40 -10.77
CA PRO A 122 11.00 1.92 -9.41
C PRO A 122 12.12 1.34 -8.54
N GLU A 123 12.82 2.21 -7.82
CA GLU A 123 13.90 1.80 -6.94
C GLU A 123 13.34 0.98 -5.77
N PHE A 124 13.76 -0.28 -5.67
CA PHE A 124 13.42 -1.14 -4.55
C PHE A 124 14.24 -0.78 -3.31
N TYR A 125 13.54 -0.35 -2.26
CA TYR A 125 14.13 -0.13 -0.94
C TYR A 125 14.20 -1.45 -0.18
N GLU A 126 13.05 -2.06 0.10
CA GLU A 126 12.98 -3.29 0.89
C GLU A 126 11.63 -4.00 0.83
N LEU A 127 11.62 -5.23 1.36
CA LEU A 127 10.44 -6.05 1.61
C LEU A 127 10.23 -6.14 3.13
N ILE A 128 9.07 -5.69 3.60
CA ILE A 128 8.76 -5.60 5.04
C ILE A 128 7.84 -6.73 5.46
N TYR A 129 8.19 -7.39 6.57
CA TYR A 129 7.40 -8.43 7.21
C TYR A 129 6.72 -7.93 8.49
N ALA A 130 5.70 -7.08 8.33
CA ALA A 130 4.85 -6.63 9.44
C ALA A 130 3.45 -7.31 9.39
N PRO A 131 2.73 -7.38 10.54
CA PRO A 131 1.31 -7.66 10.55
C PRO A 131 0.58 -6.79 9.52
N ASN A 132 -0.32 -7.39 8.74
CA ASN A 132 -1.07 -6.61 7.76
C ASN A 132 -2.08 -5.73 8.52
N PRO A 133 -1.99 -4.39 8.44
CA PRO A 133 -2.91 -3.51 9.18
C PRO A 133 -4.37 -3.65 8.70
N LEU A 134 -4.61 -4.30 7.54
CA LEU A 134 -5.94 -4.67 7.07
C LEU A 134 -6.55 -5.89 7.79
N HIS A 135 -5.73 -6.66 8.51
CA HIS A 135 -6.23 -7.71 9.39
C HIS A 135 -6.46 -7.11 10.77
N SER A 136 -7.71 -7.10 11.24
CA SER A 136 -7.98 -6.85 12.65
C SER A 136 -7.18 -7.86 13.47
N SER A 137 -6.36 -7.36 14.40
CA SER A 137 -5.98 -8.18 15.54
C SER A 137 -7.28 -8.51 16.26
N ALA A 138 -7.57 -9.80 16.45
CA ALA A 138 -8.68 -10.23 17.28
C ALA A 138 -8.62 -9.58 18.67
#